data_AF-A0A2U1QQ34-F1
#
_entry.id   AF-A0A2U1QQ34-F1
#
_cell.length_a   1.000
_cell.length_b   1.000
_cell.length_c   1.000
_cell.angle_alpha   90.00
_cell.angle_beta   90.00
_cell.angle_gamma   90.00
#
_symmetry.space_group_name_H-M   'P 1'
#
loop_
_entity.id
_entity.type
_entity.pdbx_description
1 polymer ?
#
loop_
_entity_poly.entity_id
_entity_poly.type
_entity_poly.pdbx_seq_one_letter_code
_entity_poly.pdbx_strand_id
1 'polypeptide(L)'
;MEILNLFEAKKQNRYFLSASTSFGKTHLVYEVIKKMKYKNIVLIFPSIALLSENLSKIKEGKIVFPIDYKIHTLSDIDTDYGINNIFIFTPERFLSFLDKNNSELILDFIFVDEVYKIDNGYIIDDEAKENERDVAYRMAIFYGLSQYSNSDILLAGPYIEIFEKDSLGYNPSFDLFLKDFEIVKLL
;
A
#
# COMPACT_ATOMS: atom_id res chain seq x y z
N MET A 1 2.74 -2.07 19.02
CA MET A 1 3.45 -0.88 19.56
C MET A 1 4.86 -0.75 18.99
N GLU A 2 5.59 -1.84 18.74
CA GLU A 2 6.97 -1.78 18.23
C GLU A 2 7.08 -1.26 16.77
N ILE A 3 6.28 -1.77 15.83
CA ILE A 3 6.33 -1.31 14.42
C ILE A 3 5.92 0.16 14.28
N LEU A 4 4.91 0.60 15.05
CA LEU A 4 4.48 2.01 15.04
C LEU A 4 5.63 2.96 15.43
N ASN A 5 6.56 2.52 16.29
CA ASN A 5 7.70 3.32 16.72
C ASN A 5 8.74 3.51 15.62
N LEU A 6 8.79 2.62 14.62
CA LEU A 6 9.69 2.72 13.46
C LEU A 6 9.33 3.89 12.53
N PHE A 7 8.08 4.35 12.56
CA PHE A 7 7.65 5.53 11.81
C PHE A 7 8.06 6.81 12.57
N GLU A 8 9.04 7.52 12.01
CA GLU A 8 9.61 8.73 12.60
C GLU A 8 9.48 9.92 11.65
N ALA A 9 9.08 11.08 12.18
CA ALA A 9 8.99 12.30 11.39
C ALA A 9 10.38 12.71 10.89
N LYS A 10 10.45 13.24 9.66
CA LYS A 10 11.68 13.71 8.99
C LYS A 10 12.69 12.59 8.65
N LYS A 11 12.31 11.32 8.81
CA LYS A 11 13.01 10.18 8.22
C LYS A 11 12.15 9.59 7.12
N GLN A 12 12.78 8.93 6.16
CA GLN A 12 12.08 8.15 5.16
C GLN A 12 11.72 6.79 5.77
N ASN A 13 10.43 6.52 5.86
CA ASN A 13 9.88 5.32 6.50
C ASN A 13 9.35 4.38 5.43
N ARG A 14 10.09 3.30 5.14
CA ARG A 14 9.75 2.36 4.06
C ARG A 14 9.83 0.93 4.55
N TYR A 15 8.66 0.33 4.74
CA TYR A 15 8.57 -0.97 5.39
C TYR A 15 7.66 -1.93 4.62
N PHE A 16 8.06 -3.20 4.57
CA PHE A 16 7.19 -4.30 4.19
C PHE A 16 6.87 -5.12 5.43
N LEU A 17 5.59 -5.24 5.78
CA LEU A 17 5.11 -6.03 6.91
C LEU A 17 4.53 -7.36 6.42
N SER A 18 5.24 -8.46 6.68
CA SER A 18 4.74 -9.81 6.48
C SER A 18 4.17 -10.35 7.79
N ALA A 19 2.86 -10.52 7.87
CA ALA A 19 2.23 -11.07 9.08
C ALA A 19 0.91 -11.77 8.75
N SER A 20 0.42 -12.64 9.65
CA SER A 20 -0.90 -13.27 9.51
C SER A 20 -2.03 -12.23 9.42
N THR A 21 -3.19 -12.63 8.89
CA THR A 21 -4.39 -11.76 8.84
C THR A 21 -4.86 -11.35 10.24
N SER A 22 -4.66 -12.21 11.25
CA SER A 22 -4.99 -11.94 12.65
C SER A 22 -4.12 -10.87 13.31
N PHE A 23 -3.01 -10.44 12.69
CA PHE A 23 -2.10 -9.42 13.23
C PHE A 23 -2.72 -8.01 13.27
N GLY A 24 -3.83 -7.77 12.57
CA GLY A 24 -4.48 -6.46 12.55
C GLY A 24 -3.71 -5.41 11.74
N LYS A 25 -3.07 -5.83 10.64
CA LYS A 25 -2.26 -4.96 9.75
C LYS A 25 -3.00 -3.69 9.34
N THR A 26 -4.27 -3.80 8.97
CA THR A 26 -5.11 -2.66 8.60
C THR A 26 -5.31 -1.66 9.74
N HIS A 27 -5.40 -2.14 10.99
CA HIS A 27 -5.49 -1.25 12.16
C HIS A 27 -4.17 -0.49 12.37
N LEU A 28 -3.03 -1.16 12.23
CA LEU A 28 -1.71 -0.53 12.33
C LEU A 28 -1.54 0.62 11.33
N VAL A 29 -2.01 0.47 10.09
CA VAL A 29 -1.96 1.52 9.05
C VAL A 29 -2.63 2.80 9.53
N TYR A 30 -3.82 2.70 10.12
CA TYR A 30 -4.54 3.86 10.62
C TYR A 30 -3.83 4.50 11.81
N GLU A 31 -3.21 3.72 12.70
CA GLU A 31 -2.41 4.26 13.80
C GLU A 31 -1.15 4.99 13.30
N VAL A 32 -0.50 4.47 12.24
CA VAL A 32 0.61 5.15 11.57
C VAL A 32 0.15 6.49 11.00
N ILE A 33 -0.97 6.52 10.27
CA ILE A 33 -1.54 7.76 9.72
C ILE A 33 -1.87 8.78 10.82
N LYS A 34 -2.47 8.34 11.93
CA LYS A 34 -2.79 9.21 13.08
C LYS A 34 -1.54 9.79 13.73
N LYS A 35 -0.50 8.96 13.92
CA LYS A 35 0.78 9.37 14.52
C LYS A 35 1.50 10.38 13.64
N MET A 36 1.60 10.07 12.35
CA MET A 36 2.45 10.79 11.41
C MET A 36 1.77 12.04 10.82
N LYS A 37 0.43 12.08 10.82
CA LYS A 37 -0.36 13.23 10.35
C LYS A 37 -0.04 13.61 8.90
N TYR A 38 0.16 12.60 8.06
CA TYR A 38 0.35 12.75 6.61
C TYR A 38 -0.82 13.53 5.99
N LYS A 39 -0.56 14.43 5.04
CA LYS A 39 -1.63 15.22 4.42
C LYS A 39 -2.25 14.47 3.26
N ASN A 40 -1.43 13.91 2.38
CA ASN A 40 -1.88 13.20 1.18
C ASN A 40 -1.50 11.73 1.27
N ILE A 41 -2.51 10.88 1.42
CA ILE A 41 -2.37 9.45 1.68
C ILE A 41 -3.04 8.68 0.55
N VAL A 42 -2.39 7.63 0.05
CA VAL A 42 -3.05 6.61 -0.78
C VAL A 42 -3.10 5.27 -0.07
N LEU A 43 -4.27 4.66 -0.08
CA LEU A 43 -4.55 3.33 0.44
C LEU A 43 -4.99 2.44 -0.72
N ILE A 44 -4.18 1.43 -1.05
CA ILE A 44 -4.42 0.53 -2.17
C ILE A 44 -4.83 -0.83 -1.62
N PHE A 45 -6.04 -1.26 -1.98
CA PHE A 45 -6.61 -2.55 -1.60
C PHE A 45 -6.77 -3.45 -2.84
N PRO A 46 -6.53 -4.75 -2.73
CA PRO A 46 -6.48 -5.67 -3.89
C PRO A 46 -7.86 -5.92 -4.51
N SER A 47 -8.95 -5.54 -3.84
CA SER A 47 -10.32 -5.74 -4.33
C SER A 47 -11.26 -4.61 -3.93
N ILE A 48 -12.35 -4.46 -4.69
CA ILE A 48 -13.44 -3.52 -4.38
C ILE A 48 -14.08 -3.84 -3.03
N ALA A 49 -14.15 -5.12 -2.65
CA ALA A 49 -14.74 -5.54 -1.38
C ALA A 49 -13.93 -5.01 -0.19
N LEU A 50 -12.61 -5.25 -0.19
CA LEU A 50 -11.72 -4.76 0.86
C LEU A 50 -11.61 -3.23 0.88
N LEU A 51 -11.61 -2.60 -0.29
CA LEU A 51 -11.74 -1.14 -0.40
C LEU A 51 -13.01 -0.64 0.28
N SER A 52 -14.17 -1.24 -0.05
CA SER A 52 -15.47 -0.80 0.46
C SER A 52 -15.59 -0.99 1.97
N GLU A 53 -15.05 -2.09 2.51
CA GLU A 53 -14.99 -2.33 3.95
C GLU A 53 -14.19 -1.23 4.67
N ASN A 54 -13.01 -0.89 4.14
CA ASN A 54 -12.15 0.14 4.73
C ASN A 54 -12.75 1.54 4.59
N LEU A 55 -13.37 1.84 3.45
CA LEU A 55 -14.11 3.07 3.23
C LEU A 55 -15.27 3.23 4.22
N SER A 56 -16.03 2.15 4.46
CA SER A 56 -17.13 2.12 5.44
C SER A 56 -16.60 2.39 6.85
N LYS A 57 -15.50 1.76 7.27
CA LYS A 57 -14.88 2.01 8.58
C LYS A 57 -14.49 3.47 8.79
N ILE A 58 -13.96 4.14 7.75
CA ILE A 58 -13.61 5.57 7.81
C ILE A 58 -14.90 6.41 7.89
N LYS A 59 -15.85 6.20 6.98
CA LYS A 59 -17.08 7.01 6.88
C LYS A 59 -18.02 6.85 8.08
N GLU A 60 -18.04 5.68 8.70
CA GLU A 60 -18.85 5.40 9.89
C GLU A 60 -18.18 5.88 11.19
N GLY A 61 -17.01 6.51 11.12
CA GLY A 61 -16.29 7.01 12.29
C GLY A 61 -15.70 5.91 13.18
N LYS A 62 -15.62 4.66 12.70
CA LYS A 62 -14.90 3.57 13.38
C LYS A 62 -13.40 3.84 13.41
N ILE A 63 -12.91 4.66 12.48
CA ILE A 63 -11.56 5.21 12.45
C ILE A 63 -11.68 6.72 12.56
N VAL A 64 -11.14 7.28 13.65
CA VAL A 64 -11.13 8.73 13.88
C VAL A 64 -9.72 9.26 13.67
N PHE A 65 -9.55 10.14 12.70
CA PHE A 65 -8.28 10.81 12.44
C PHE A 65 -8.20 12.14 13.18
N PRO A 66 -6.99 12.60 13.56
CA PRO A 66 -6.79 13.92 14.17
C PRO A 66 -6.89 15.08 13.16
N ILE A 67 -6.97 14.76 11.86
CA ILE A 67 -7.07 15.69 10.74
C ILE A 67 -8.32 15.33 9.95
N ASP A 68 -9.05 16.34 9.48
CA ASP A 68 -10.17 16.14 8.57
C ASP A 68 -9.64 15.92 7.15
N TYR A 69 -10.04 14.80 6.53
CA TYR A 69 -9.58 14.37 5.22
C TYR A 69 -10.72 14.32 4.22
N LYS A 70 -10.49 14.87 3.03
CA LYS A 70 -11.34 14.60 1.87
C LYS A 70 -11.04 13.19 1.37
N ILE A 71 -12.09 12.36 1.27
CA ILE A 71 -11.95 10.96 0.83
C ILE A 71 -12.25 10.87 -0.67
N HIS A 72 -11.32 10.27 -1.40
CA HIS A 72 -11.34 10.18 -2.85
C HIS A 72 -11.33 8.71 -3.29
N THR A 73 -12.35 8.28 -4.03
CA THR A 73 -12.53 6.86 -4.42
C THR A 73 -12.53 6.64 -5.94
N LEU A 74 -12.57 7.72 -6.71
CA LEU A 74 -12.59 7.74 -8.17
C LEU A 74 -11.28 8.30 -8.69
N SER A 75 -10.86 7.86 -9.87
CA SER A 75 -9.62 8.32 -10.51
C SER A 75 -9.82 9.60 -11.33
N ASP A 76 -11.08 9.95 -11.62
CA ASP A 76 -11.49 11.20 -12.28
C ASP A 76 -11.80 12.23 -11.20
N ILE A 77 -10.81 13.07 -10.88
CA ILE A 77 -10.99 14.16 -9.92
C ILE A 77 -10.39 15.40 -10.55
N ASP A 78 -11.12 16.51 -10.48
CA ASP A 78 -10.61 17.84 -10.82
C ASP A 78 -9.33 18.11 -10.02
N THR A 79 -8.36 18.81 -10.62
CA THR A 79 -7.01 19.00 -10.05
C THR A 79 -6.96 19.74 -8.70
N ASP A 80 -8.11 20.22 -8.17
CA ASP A 80 -8.22 20.79 -6.83
C ASP A 80 -8.67 19.74 -5.79
N TYR A 81 -7.67 18.99 -5.30
CA TYR A 81 -7.87 18.01 -4.23
C TYR A 81 -8.11 18.66 -2.86
N GLY A 82 -7.65 19.89 -2.65
CA GLY A 82 -7.52 20.50 -1.32
C GLY A 82 -6.27 20.03 -0.57
N ILE A 83 -6.21 20.30 0.74
CA ILE A 83 -4.95 20.22 1.53
C ILE A 83 -4.70 18.83 2.13
N ASN A 84 -5.75 18.15 2.62
CA ASN A 84 -5.64 16.86 3.30
C ASN A 84 -6.55 15.84 2.61
N ASN A 85 -5.95 14.79 2.06
CA ASN A 85 -6.60 13.84 1.18
C ASN A 85 -6.29 12.39 1.56
N ILE A 86 -7.32 11.54 1.56
CA ILE A 86 -7.15 10.08 1.55
C ILE A 86 -7.73 9.57 0.23
N PHE A 87 -6.83 9.10 -0.63
CA PHE A 87 -7.14 8.36 -1.83
C PHE A 87 -7.27 6.88 -1.47
N ILE A 88 -8.39 6.26 -1.82
CA ILE A 88 -8.61 4.84 -1.55
C ILE A 88 -9.01 4.13 -2.84
N PHE A 89 -8.13 3.24 -3.30
CA PHE A 89 -8.18 2.70 -4.66
C PHE A 89 -7.96 1.19 -4.71
N THR A 90 -8.44 0.59 -5.81
CA THR A 90 -7.91 -0.67 -6.31
C THR A 90 -6.66 -0.38 -7.17
N PRO A 91 -5.83 -1.37 -7.51
CA PRO A 91 -4.65 -1.13 -8.34
C PRO A 91 -4.97 -0.47 -9.68
N GLU A 92 -6.05 -0.89 -10.34
CA GLU A 92 -6.47 -0.35 -11.63
C GLU A 92 -6.89 1.12 -11.52
N ARG A 93 -7.59 1.47 -10.44
CA ARG A 93 -7.97 2.86 -10.16
C ARG A 93 -6.75 3.70 -9.84
N PHE A 94 -5.78 3.14 -9.13
CA PHE A 94 -4.53 3.84 -8.85
C PHE A 94 -3.72 4.06 -10.13
N LEU A 95 -3.61 3.08 -11.03
CA LEU A 95 -2.99 3.26 -12.34
C LEU A 95 -3.68 4.35 -13.16
N SER A 96 -5.01 4.36 -13.22
CA SER A 96 -5.74 5.44 -13.89
C SER A 96 -5.51 6.80 -13.22
N PHE A 97 -5.33 6.83 -11.90
CA PHE A 97 -5.00 8.04 -11.15
C PHE A 97 -3.57 8.53 -11.46
N LEU A 98 -2.58 7.63 -11.58
CA LEU A 98 -1.22 7.98 -11.97
C LEU A 98 -1.16 8.56 -13.39
N ASP A 99 -1.91 7.97 -14.32
CA ASP A 99 -1.99 8.40 -15.72
C ASP A 99 -2.61 9.81 -15.88
N LYS A 100 -3.62 10.12 -15.06
CA LYS A 100 -4.36 11.40 -15.13
C LYS A 100 -3.73 12.52 -14.30
N ASN A 101 -3.02 12.18 -13.22
CA ASN A 101 -2.44 13.20 -12.36
C ASN A 101 -1.10 13.68 -12.90
N ASN A 102 -1.13 14.93 -13.35
CA ASN A 102 0.09 15.68 -13.61
C ASN A 102 0.85 15.87 -12.28
N SER A 103 2.17 15.81 -12.37
CA SER A 103 3.18 15.62 -11.31
C SER A 103 3.21 16.60 -10.12
N GLU A 104 2.19 17.42 -9.90
CA GLU A 104 2.14 18.44 -8.86
C GLU A 104 1.65 17.91 -7.50
N LEU A 105 0.84 16.85 -7.50
CA LEU A 105 0.39 16.26 -6.24
C LEU A 105 1.53 15.54 -5.55
N ILE A 106 1.85 15.96 -4.33
CA ILE A 106 2.81 15.27 -3.47
C ILE A 106 2.03 14.28 -2.60
N LEU A 107 2.32 12.99 -2.72
CA LEU A 107 1.87 11.99 -1.76
C LEU A 107 2.87 11.90 -0.60
N ASP A 108 2.37 11.91 0.64
CA ASP A 108 3.21 11.76 1.82
C ASP A 108 3.33 10.29 2.23
N PHE A 109 2.29 9.49 1.97
CA PHE A 109 2.23 8.09 2.39
C PHE A 109 1.50 7.19 1.40
N ILE A 110 2.10 6.04 1.12
CA ILE A 110 1.54 4.98 0.28
C ILE A 110 1.40 3.71 1.13
N PHE A 111 0.16 3.24 1.27
CA PHE A 111 -0.12 1.93 1.83
C PHE A 111 -0.66 1.00 0.75
N VAL A 112 -0.15 -0.24 0.74
CA VAL A 112 -0.61 -1.28 -0.17
C VAL A 112 -0.88 -2.57 0.61
N ASP A 113 -2.10 -3.09 0.51
CA ASP A 113 -2.52 -4.33 1.18
C ASP A 113 -2.43 -5.54 0.24
N GLU A 114 -2.06 -6.70 0.79
CA GLU A 114 -1.89 -7.99 0.10
C GLU A 114 -0.81 -8.05 -1.01
N VAL A 115 0.38 -7.51 -0.72
CA VAL A 115 1.49 -7.34 -1.68
C VAL A 115 2.11 -8.64 -2.23
N TYR A 116 1.75 -9.80 -1.68
CA TYR A 116 2.30 -11.10 -2.07
C TYR A 116 2.01 -11.54 -3.51
N LYS A 117 1.06 -10.90 -4.21
CA LYS A 117 0.74 -11.19 -5.61
C LYS A 117 1.73 -10.58 -6.61
N ILE A 118 2.80 -9.94 -6.12
CA ILE A 118 3.85 -9.40 -6.98
C ILE A 118 4.72 -10.51 -7.59
N ASP A 119 4.84 -11.67 -6.95
CA ASP A 119 5.68 -12.74 -7.46
C ASP A 119 4.86 -13.85 -8.13
N ASN A 120 5.13 -14.07 -9.44
CA ASN A 120 4.51 -15.12 -10.24
C ASN A 120 4.83 -16.54 -9.71
N GLY A 121 5.83 -16.69 -8.84
CA GLY A 121 6.16 -17.96 -8.18
C GLY A 121 5.15 -18.42 -7.11
N TYR A 122 4.19 -17.58 -6.70
CA TYR A 122 3.27 -17.83 -5.59
C TYR A 122 1.80 -18.00 -6.03
N ILE A 123 1.55 -18.50 -7.24
CA ILE A 123 0.19 -18.91 -7.61
C ILE A 123 -0.16 -20.16 -6.78
N ILE A 124 -0.92 -19.98 -5.71
CA ILE A 124 -1.37 -21.06 -4.79
C ILE A 124 -2.40 -21.98 -5.47
N ASP A 125 -3.01 -21.53 -6.57
CA ASP A 125 -3.96 -22.31 -7.36
C ASP A 125 -3.31 -22.80 -8.66
N ASP A 126 -3.58 -24.04 -9.08
CA ASP A 126 -3.11 -24.68 -10.33
C ASP A 126 -3.46 -23.93 -11.64
N GLU A 127 -3.98 -22.71 -11.56
CA GLU A 127 -4.21 -21.83 -12.70
C GLU A 127 -2.99 -20.93 -12.92
N ALA A 128 -1.97 -21.49 -13.58
CA ALA A 128 -0.80 -20.77 -14.12
C ALA A 128 -1.17 -19.80 -15.28
N LYS A 129 -2.25 -19.03 -15.12
CA LYS A 129 -2.60 -17.89 -15.95
C LYS A 129 -2.41 -16.64 -15.10
N GLU A 130 -1.35 -15.91 -15.42
CA GLU A 130 -1.16 -14.54 -14.99
C GLU A 130 -2.45 -13.74 -15.23
N ASN A 131 -3.11 -13.34 -14.13
CA ASN A 131 -4.37 -12.61 -14.21
C ASN A 131 -4.06 -11.13 -14.51
N GLU A 132 -4.86 -10.49 -15.37
CA GLU A 132 -4.75 -9.05 -15.63
C GLU A 132 -4.73 -8.22 -14.34
N ARG A 133 -5.41 -8.69 -13.28
CA ARG A 133 -5.39 -8.08 -11.95
C ARG A 133 -4.03 -8.13 -11.29
N ASP A 134 -3.28 -9.22 -11.42
CA ASP A 134 -1.95 -9.36 -10.83
C ASP A 134 -0.93 -8.48 -11.58
N VAL A 135 -1.08 -8.38 -12.90
CA VAL A 135 -0.32 -7.44 -13.73
C VAL A 135 -0.59 -6.00 -13.29
N ALA A 136 -1.87 -5.61 -13.19
CA ALA A 136 -2.25 -4.28 -12.74
C ALA A 136 -1.74 -3.98 -11.33
N TYR A 137 -1.77 -4.97 -10.43
CA TYR A 137 -1.27 -4.87 -9.07
C TYR A 137 0.23 -4.55 -9.05
N ARG A 138 1.05 -5.28 -9.82
CA ARG A 138 2.50 -5.02 -9.92
C ARG A 138 2.80 -3.67 -10.56
N MET A 139 2.13 -3.35 -11.65
CA MET A 139 2.33 -2.07 -12.34
C MET A 139 1.97 -0.90 -11.43
N ALA A 140 0.84 -0.98 -10.71
CA ALA A 140 0.39 0.06 -9.79
C ALA A 140 1.45 0.38 -8.74
N ILE A 141 2.07 -0.65 -8.16
CA ILE A 141 3.10 -0.49 -7.15
C ILE A 141 4.37 0.04 -7.78
N PHE A 142 4.87 -0.58 -8.86
CA PHE A 142 6.09 -0.15 -9.52
C PHE A 142 6.04 1.32 -9.94
N TYR A 143 4.98 1.74 -10.65
CA TYR A 143 4.83 3.13 -11.08
C TYR A 143 4.58 4.08 -9.92
N GLY A 144 3.75 3.69 -8.95
CA GLY A 144 3.47 4.52 -7.77
C GLY A 144 4.73 4.81 -6.97
N LEU A 145 5.52 3.77 -6.65
CA LEU A 145 6.74 3.94 -5.86
C LEU A 145 7.84 4.68 -6.65
N SER A 146 7.87 4.52 -7.97
CA SER A 146 8.81 5.25 -8.85
C SER A 146 8.46 6.74 -8.96
N GLN A 147 7.17 7.06 -9.14
CA GLN A 147 6.70 8.44 -9.27
C GLN A 147 6.77 9.20 -7.94
N TYR A 148 6.50 8.52 -6.82
CA TYR A 148 6.47 9.09 -5.49
C TYR A 148 7.64 8.61 -4.62
N SER A 149 8.86 8.79 -5.14
CA SER A 149 10.11 8.31 -4.52
C SER A 149 10.46 8.96 -3.18
N ASN A 150 9.77 10.03 -2.78
CA ASN A 150 9.95 10.69 -1.48
C ASN A 150 8.88 10.32 -0.45
N SER A 151 7.85 9.54 -0.81
CA SER A 151 6.81 9.14 0.14
C SER A 151 7.31 8.11 1.12
N ASP A 152 6.69 8.12 2.30
CA ASP A 152 6.72 6.99 3.22
C ASP A 152 5.86 5.84 2.64
N ILE A 153 6.29 4.60 2.90
CA ILE A 153 5.69 3.40 2.31
C ILE A 153 5.44 2.36 3.41
N LEU A 154 4.25 1.78 3.38
CA LEU A 154 3.95 0.53 4.09
C LEU A 154 3.33 -0.47 3.13
N LEU A 155 4.08 -1.51 2.80
CA LEU A 155 3.58 -2.67 2.08
C LEU A 155 3.14 -3.72 3.09
N ALA A 156 1.96 -4.32 2.93
CA ALA A 156 1.47 -5.38 3.81
C ALA A 156 1.18 -6.64 3.02
N GLY A 157 1.56 -7.79 3.56
CA GLY A 157 1.26 -9.11 3.01
C GLY A 157 0.96 -10.14 4.09
N PRO A 158 0.38 -11.30 3.73
CA PRO A 158 0.38 -12.49 4.57
C PRO A 158 1.82 -12.94 4.80
N TYR A 159 2.01 -13.71 5.87
CA TYR A 159 3.25 -14.44 6.08
C TYR A 159 3.41 -15.50 5.00
N ILE A 160 4.55 -15.50 4.32
CA ILE A 160 4.86 -16.47 3.27
C ILE A 160 6.29 -16.97 3.43
N GLU A 161 6.43 -18.30 3.55
CA GLU A 161 7.72 -18.97 3.79
C GLU A 161 8.73 -18.76 2.65
N ILE A 162 8.30 -18.58 1.39
CA ILE A 162 9.21 -18.35 0.25
C ILE A 162 9.95 -17.02 0.31
N PHE A 163 9.57 -16.11 1.22
CA PHE A 163 10.34 -14.90 1.49
C PHE A 163 11.50 -15.14 2.46
N GLU A 164 11.68 -16.36 2.96
CA GLU A 164 12.84 -16.76 3.77
C GLU A 164 13.93 -17.34 2.87
N LYS A 165 15.14 -16.76 2.98
CA LYS A 165 16.31 -17.13 2.15
C LYS A 165 16.71 -18.59 2.27
N ASP A 166 16.41 -19.21 3.41
CA ASP A 166 16.75 -20.60 3.70
C ASP A 166 15.63 -21.59 3.30
N SER A 167 14.53 -21.10 2.73
CA SER A 167 13.42 -21.96 2.29
C SER A 167 13.74 -22.65 0.95
N LEU A 168 13.24 -23.89 0.79
CA LEU A 168 13.42 -24.71 -0.42
C LEU A 168 12.83 -24.07 -1.69
N GLY A 169 11.95 -23.06 -1.56
CA GLY A 169 11.29 -22.36 -2.65
C GLY A 169 11.62 -20.87 -2.73
N TYR A 170 12.74 -20.43 -2.13
CA TYR A 170 13.12 -19.02 -2.10
C TYR A 170 13.22 -18.40 -3.49
N ASN A 171 12.52 -17.27 -3.69
CA ASN A 171 12.62 -16.45 -4.88
C ASN A 171 13.21 -15.06 -4.51
N PRO A 172 14.39 -14.69 -5.04
CA PRO A 172 15.01 -13.40 -4.72
C PRO A 172 14.33 -12.21 -5.39
N SER A 173 13.39 -12.41 -6.34
CA SER A 173 12.75 -11.33 -7.09
C SER A 173 12.11 -10.28 -6.18
N PHE A 174 11.41 -10.75 -5.14
CA PHE A 174 10.73 -9.88 -4.19
C PHE A 174 11.72 -9.14 -3.28
N ASP A 175 12.76 -9.82 -2.80
CA ASP A 175 13.83 -9.19 -2.01
C ASP A 175 14.58 -8.12 -2.81
N LEU A 176 14.83 -8.37 -4.10
CA LEU A 176 15.43 -7.41 -5.02
C LEU A 176 14.52 -6.20 -5.22
N PHE A 177 13.22 -6.44 -5.44
CA PHE A 177 12.22 -5.37 -5.51
C PHE A 177 12.23 -4.50 -4.25
N LEU A 178 12.19 -5.11 -3.06
CA LEU A 178 12.25 -4.36 -1.80
C LEU A 178 13.54 -3.52 -1.71
N LYS A 179 14.68 -4.10 -2.11
CA LYS A 179 15.98 -3.42 -2.12
C LYS A 179 15.99 -2.22 -3.09
N ASP A 180 15.46 -2.38 -4.29
CA ASP A 180 15.45 -1.34 -5.33
C ASP A 180 14.62 -0.10 -4.91
N PHE A 181 13.61 -0.29 -4.05
CA PHE A 181 12.80 0.78 -3.49
C PHE A 181 13.18 1.20 -2.06
N GLU A 182 14.30 0.68 -1.54
CA GLU A 182 14.81 0.94 -0.18
C GLU A 182 13.79 0.59 0.92
N ILE A 183 13.06 -0.50 0.73
CA ILE A 183 12.04 -1.01 1.65
C ILE A 183 12.64 -2.07 2.57
N VAL A 184 12.50 -1.85 3.88
CA VAL A 184 12.97 -2.79 4.91
C VAL A 184 11.86 -3.82 5.18
N LYS A 185 12.17 -5.12 4.99
CA LYS A 185 11.29 -6.23 5.40
C LYS A 185 11.22 -6.30 6.93
N LEU A 186 9.99 -6.29 7.46
CA LEU A 186 9.63 -6.42 8.86
C LEU A 186 8.78 -7.68 9.02
N LEU A 187 9.27 -8.60 9.86
CA LEU A 187 8.71 -9.93 10.12
C LEU A 187 8.64 -10.83 8.87
#